data_AF-A0A974S0H6-F1
#
_entry.id   AF-A0A974S0H6-F1
#
_cell.length_a   1.000
_cell.length_b   1.000
_cell.length_c   1.000
_cell.angle_alpha   90.00
_cell.angle_beta   90.00
_cell.angle_gamma   90.00
#
_symmetry.space_group_name_H-M   'P 1'
#
loop_
_entity.id
_entity.type
_entity.pdbx_description
1 polymer ?
#
loop_
_entity_poly.entity_id
_entity_poly.type
_entity_poly.pdbx_seq_one_letter_code
_entity_poly.pdbx_strand_id
1 'polypeptide(L)' 'MTKHIVGFYFAGGKELTHEVEGNEDTTQLISNIQKHRFYNMVKDDTHYVVDTEKAAYFSVAEVNE' A
#
# COMPACT_ATOMS: atom_id res chain seq x y z
N MET A 1 -14.64 -5.39 9.52
CA MET A 1 -13.73 -4.67 8.61
C MET A 1 -12.46 -5.48 8.58
N THR A 2 -11.96 -5.78 7.39
CA THR A 2 -10.69 -6.45 7.22
C THR A 2 -9.59 -5.40 7.25
N LYS A 3 -8.47 -5.74 7.89
CA LYS A 3 -7.32 -4.85 8.00
C LYS A 3 -6.21 -5.38 7.11
N HIS A 4 -5.56 -4.49 6.38
CA HIS A 4 -4.46 -4.83 5.49
C HIS A 4 -3.23 -3.97 5.79
N ILE A 5 -2.05 -4.57 5.66
CA ILE A 5 -0.78 -3.83 5.62
C ILE A 5 -0.36 -3.74 4.17
N VAL A 6 -0.21 -2.51 3.67
CA VAL A 6 0.34 -2.21 2.35
C VAL A 6 1.76 -1.71 2.53
N GLY A 7 2.71 -2.33 1.83
CA GLY A 7 4.12 -1.98 1.86
C GLY A 7 4.65 -1.68 0.47
N PHE A 8 5.43 -0.60 0.34
CA PHE A 8 6.19 -0.23 -0.86
C PHE A 8 7.68 -0.28 -0.57
N TYR A 9 8.45 -0.95 -1.42
CA TYR A 9 9.88 -1.17 -1.25
C TYR A 9 10.64 -0.51 -2.39
N PHE A 10 11.54 0.41 -2.06
CA PHE A 10 12.30 1.20 -3.02
C PHE A 10 13.78 0.80 -3.02
N ALA A 11 14.49 1.19 -4.07
CA ALA A 11 15.94 1.01 -4.15
C ALA A 11 16.66 1.64 -2.94
N GLY A 12 17.72 0.97 -2.48
CA GLY A 12 18.51 1.42 -1.32
C GLY A 12 17.91 1.04 0.04
N GLY A 13 17.00 0.06 0.09
CA GLY A 13 16.43 -0.47 1.33
C GLY A 13 15.43 0.46 2.02
N LYS A 14 14.93 1.47 1.29
CA LYS A 14 13.87 2.35 1.80
C LYS A 14 12.52 1.66 1.63
N GLU A 15 11.71 1.70 2.67
CA GLU A 15 10.36 1.12 2.65
C GLU A 15 9.34 2.10 3.22
N LEU A 16 8.09 1.95 2.79
CA LEU A 16 6.95 2.69 3.30
C LEU A 16 5.80 1.72 3.54
N THR A 17 5.34 1.64 4.78
CA THR A 17 4.24 0.76 5.19
C THR A 17 3.13 1.57 5.87
N HIS A 18 1.89 1.17 5.60
CA HIS A 18 0.70 1.71 6.26
C HIS A 18 -0.42 0.68 6.36
N GLU A 19 -1.34 0.96 7.28
CA GLU A 19 -2.51 0.12 7.51
C GLU A 19 -3.70 0.69 6.75
N VAL A 20 -4.46 -0.19 6.11
CA VAL A 20 -5.70 0.12 5.40
C VAL A 20 -6.81 -0.69 6.04
N GLU A 21 -7.85 0.00 6.49
CA GLU A 21 -9.09 -0.62 6.93
C GLU A 21 -10.10 -0.61 5.79
N GLY A 22 -10.70 -1.76 5.49
CA GLY A 22 -11.64 -1.85 4.39
C GLY A 22 -12.38 -3.18 4.32
N ASN A 23 -13.26 -3.29 3.32
CA ASN A 23 -13.90 -4.55 2.95
C ASN A 23 -13.31 -5.10 1.63
N GLU A 24 -12.30 -4.43 1.07
CA GLU A 24 -11.62 -4.86 -0.15
C GLU A 24 -10.69 -6.03 0.20
N ASP A 25 -10.74 -7.12 -0.58
CA ASP A 25 -9.76 -8.18 -0.44
C ASP A 25 -8.37 -7.75 -0.98
N THR A 26 -7.34 -8.55 -0.68
CA THR A 26 -5.96 -8.26 -1.10
C THR A 26 -5.81 -8.15 -2.63
N THR A 27 -6.62 -8.86 -3.40
CA THR A 27 -6.56 -8.86 -4.88
C THR A 27 -7.04 -7.53 -5.42
N GLN A 28 -8.12 -6.98 -4.87
CA GLN A 28 -8.66 -5.69 -5.26
C GLN A 28 -7.68 -4.55 -4.94
N LEU A 29 -7.05 -4.58 -3.76
CA LEU A 29 -6.02 -3.62 -3.38
C LEU A 29 -4.81 -3.66 -4.33
N ILE A 30 -4.31 -4.86 -4.67
CA ILE A 30 -3.23 -5.03 -5.65
C ILE A 30 -3.63 -4.48 -7.01
N SER A 31 -4.84 -4.81 -7.49
CA SER A 31 -5.34 -4.32 -8.79
C SER A 31 -5.41 -2.80 -8.83
N ASN A 32 -5.86 -2.16 -7.74
CA ASN A 32 -5.93 -0.71 -7.62
C ASN A 32 -4.54 -0.08 -7.67
N ILE A 33 -3.54 -0.63 -6.96
CA ILE A 33 -2.16 -0.14 -6.98
C ILE A 33 -1.55 -0.27 -8.38
N GLN A 34 -1.80 -1.38 -9.09
CA GLN A 34 -1.24 -1.61 -10.44
C GLN A 34 -1.83 -0.70 -11.52
N LYS A 35 -3.11 -0.33 -11.40
CA LYS A 35 -3.79 0.52 -12.38
C LYS A 35 -3.39 1.98 -12.30
N HIS A 36 -2.82 2.41 -11.18
CA HIS A 36 -2.50 3.81 -10.93
C HIS A 36 -1.02 4.00 -10.67
N ARG A 37 -0.42 4.92 -11.42
CA ARG A 37 0.96 5.36 -11.19
C ARG A 37 1.16 5.99 -9.80
N PHE A 38 0.13 6.63 -9.27
CA PHE A 38 0.18 7.28 -7.97
C PHE A 38 -0.80 6.63 -7.00
N TYR A 39 -0.30 6.26 -5.83
CA TYR A 39 -1.09 5.73 -4.73
C TYR A 39 -1.17 6.75 -3.59
N ASN A 40 -2.39 7.11 -3.20
CA ASN A 40 -2.62 8.02 -2.08
C ASN A 40 -2.69 7.21 -0.80
N MET A 41 -1.97 7.65 0.22
CA MET A 41 -2.04 7.06 1.55
C MET A 41 -2.13 8.13 2.63
N VAL A 42 -2.71 7.76 3.77
CA VAL A 42 -2.76 8.60 4.97
C VAL A 42 -2.09 7.83 6.09
N LYS A 43 -1.11 8.46 6.73
CA LYS A 43 -0.40 7.90 7.88
C LYS A 43 -0.14 9.04 8.88
N ASP A 44 -0.49 8.82 10.13
CA ASP A 44 -0.32 9.82 11.21
C ASP A 44 -0.86 11.21 10.83
N ASP A 45 -2.12 11.27 10.36
CA ASP A 45 -2.81 12.48 9.86
C ASP A 45 -2.11 13.22 8.71
N THR A 46 -1.14 12.59 8.06
CA THR A 46 -0.39 13.14 6.94
C THR A 46 -0.75 12.42 5.64
N HIS A 47 -1.08 13.21 4.60
CA HIS A 47 -1.34 12.69 3.25
C HIS A 47 -0.03 12.53 2.48
N TYR A 48 0.20 11.33 1.95
CA TYR A 48 1.33 11.03 1.07
C TYR A 48 0.83 10.57 -0.30
N VAL A 49 1.66 10.84 -1.30
CA VAL A 49 1.50 10.34 -2.66
C VAL A 49 2.72 9.50 -3.00
N VAL A 50 2.49 8.23 -3.33
CA VAL A 50 3.53 7.26 -3.66
C VAL A 50 3.56 7.04 -5.17
N ASP A 51 4.70 7.26 -5.81
CA ASP A 51 4.95 6.90 -7.22
C ASP A 51 5.23 5.40 -7.31
N THR A 52 4.22 4.61 -7.66
CA THR A 52 4.23 3.13 -7.61
C THR A 52 5.20 2.53 -8.63
N GLU A 53 5.48 3.23 -9.73
CA GLU A 53 6.45 2.83 -10.75
C GLU A 53 7.91 2.89 -10.26
N LYS A 54 8.18 3.63 -9.18
CA LYS A 54 9.52 3.72 -8.58
C LYS A 54 9.78 2.68 -7.50
N ALA A 55 8.74 1.99 -7.03
CA ALA A 55 8.90 0.88 -6.13
C ALA A 55 9.51 -0.31 -6.89
N ALA A 56 10.49 -0.98 -6.28
CA ALA A 56 11.01 -2.24 -6.79
C ALA A 56 9.92 -3.33 -6.73
N TYR A 57 9.13 -3.34 -5.66
CA TYR A 57 7.92 -4.13 -5.51
C TYR A 57 7.03 -3.54 -4.41
N PHE A 58 5.80 -4.04 -4.31
CA PHE A 58 4.88 -3.74 -3.22
C PHE A 58 4.23 -5.03 -2.72
N SER A 59 3.74 -5.02 -1.48
CA SER A 59 3.05 -6.16 -0.86
C SER A 59 1.75 -5.69 -0.22
N VAL A 60 0.74 -6.55 -0.24
CA VAL A 60 -0.50 -6.39 0.53
C VAL A 60 -0.68 -7.65 1.35
N ALA A 61 -0.78 -7.50 2.68
CA ALA A 61 -1.01 -8.60 3.60
C ALA A 61 -2.29 -8.36 4.38
N GLU A 62 -3.14 -9.37 4.50
CA GLU A 62 -4.28 -9.35 5.42
C GLU A 62 -3.79 -9.55 6.86
N VAL A 63 -4.30 -8.73 7.76
CA VAL A 63 -4.03 -8.81 9.19
C VAL A 63 -5.12 -9.68 9.79
N ASN A 64 -4.81 -10.96 10.00
CA ASN A 64 -5.64 -11.83 10.81
C ASN A 64 -5.41 -11.44 12.27
N GLU A 65 -6.46 -10.96 12.94
CA GLU A 65 -6.46 -10.76 14.41
C GLU A 65 -6.28 -12.07 15.17
#